data_AF-A0A076EKB3-F1
#
_entry.id   AF-A0A076EKB3-F1
#
_cell.length_a   1.000
_cell.length_b   1.000
_cell.length_c   1.000
_cell.angle_alpha   90.00
_cell.angle_beta   90.00
_cell.angle_gamma   90.00
#
_symmetry.space_group_name_H-M   'P 1'
#
loop_
_entity.id
_entity.type
_entity.pdbx_description
1 polymer ?
#
loop_
_entity_poly.entity_id
_entity_poly.type
_entity_poly.pdbx_seq_one_letter_code
_entity_poly.pdbx_strand_id
1 'polypeptide(L)'
;MNTRVRRFALPSVITVGVLVAGGCAEPVDGQADETPVPEITFHPCDGFSSEALAAVRLDARPPDRMPDRNNPQNFGCGFQSQDSYSGIVISAIGETPDSVKSDDRFNVLSETEIGGRAALVSDFRGGSACTVSVAIEPGILEFMIGYSELEDFTTVDAACDQATKVATTLAPYFPDHL
;
A
#
# COMPACT_ATOMS: atom_id res chain seq x y z
N MET A 1 -12.68 -23.79 55.77
CA MET A 1 -12.34 -24.91 56.68
C MET A 1 -13.57 -25.79 56.87
N ASN A 2 -13.34 -27.11 56.95
CA ASN A 2 -14.29 -28.18 57.31
C ASN A 2 -15.13 -28.76 56.14
N THR A 3 -14.64 -29.75 55.37
CA THR A 3 -14.31 -31.18 55.63
C THR A 3 -15.54 -32.11 55.68
N ARG A 4 -15.52 -33.13 54.81
CA ARG A 4 -15.91 -34.56 54.99
C ARG A 4 -16.95 -35.14 54.01
N VAL A 5 -16.38 -35.76 52.97
CA VAL A 5 -16.63 -37.09 52.37
C VAL A 5 -17.54 -38.05 53.16
N ARG A 6 -18.39 -38.80 52.43
CA ARG A 6 -18.73 -40.26 52.51
C ARG A 6 -20.12 -40.48 51.88
N ARG A 7 -20.49 -41.53 51.13
CA ARG A 7 -20.05 -42.93 50.96
C ARG A 7 -20.76 -43.51 49.71
N PHE A 8 -20.04 -44.36 48.97
CA PHE A 8 -20.44 -45.67 48.41
C PHE A 8 -21.92 -46.01 48.09
N ALA A 9 -22.19 -46.38 46.82
CA ALA A 9 -22.84 -47.66 46.43
C ALA A 9 -22.86 -47.86 44.89
N LEU A 10 -22.16 -48.88 44.40
CA LEU A 10 -22.46 -49.65 43.16
C LEU A 10 -23.76 -50.47 43.40
N PRO A 11 -24.49 -51.08 42.41
CA PRO A 11 -23.98 -51.63 41.14
C PRO A 11 -24.94 -51.61 39.91
N SER A 12 -24.38 -52.06 38.77
CA SER A 12 -24.96 -52.87 37.67
C SER A 12 -26.42 -52.69 37.23
N VAL A 13 -26.66 -52.43 35.93
CA VAL A 13 -27.56 -53.25 35.06
C VAL A 13 -27.19 -53.05 33.58
N ILE A 14 -27.16 -54.18 32.87
CA ILE A 14 -26.90 -54.47 31.45
C ILE A 14 -28.10 -54.08 30.57
N THR A 15 -27.90 -53.42 29.42
CA THR A 15 -28.70 -53.61 28.17
C THR A 15 -28.02 -52.87 27.00
N VAL A 16 -27.34 -53.57 26.08
CA VAL A 16 -27.78 -54.00 24.73
C VAL A 16 -28.23 -52.85 23.82
N GLY A 17 -27.46 -52.65 22.75
CA GLY A 17 -28.03 -52.55 21.40
C GLY A 17 -27.86 -51.24 20.64
N VAL A 18 -27.14 -51.35 19.51
CA VAL A 18 -27.23 -50.54 18.28
C VAL A 18 -26.55 -49.16 18.32
N LEU A 19 -25.26 -49.13 17.98
CA LEU A 19 -24.60 -47.91 17.51
C LEU A 19 -24.91 -47.72 16.02
N VAL A 20 -25.66 -46.66 15.76
CA VAL A 20 -26.05 -46.12 14.46
C VAL A 20 -24.79 -45.69 13.69
N ALA A 21 -24.70 -46.07 12.43
CA ALA A 21 -23.71 -45.55 11.49
C ALA A 21 -23.98 -44.07 11.19
N GLY A 22 -22.93 -43.24 11.20
CA GLY A 22 -23.00 -41.91 10.61
C GLY A 22 -22.02 -40.91 11.21
N GLY A 23 -21.03 -40.50 10.43
CA GLY A 23 -20.29 -39.25 10.63
C GLY A 23 -18.88 -39.42 11.20
N CYS A 24 -17.94 -39.87 10.36
CA CYS A 24 -16.57 -39.37 10.45
C CYS A 24 -16.64 -37.86 10.21
N ALA A 25 -16.75 -37.06 11.27
CA ALA A 25 -16.37 -35.66 11.19
C ALA A 25 -14.84 -35.64 11.24
N GLU A 26 -14.22 -35.79 10.08
CA GLU A 26 -12.83 -35.36 9.92
C GLU A 26 -12.81 -33.85 10.21
N PRO A 27 -11.91 -33.36 11.09
CA PRO A 27 -11.72 -31.93 11.20
C PRO A 27 -11.24 -31.47 9.83
N VAL A 28 -12.06 -30.67 9.15
CA VAL A 28 -11.56 -29.86 8.03
C VAL A 28 -10.63 -28.85 8.69
N ASP A 29 -9.35 -29.20 8.74
CA ASP A 29 -8.25 -28.25 8.88
C ASP A 29 -8.34 -27.35 7.64
N GLY A 30 -9.20 -26.34 7.74
CA GLY A 30 -9.19 -25.18 6.86
C GLY A 30 -7.91 -24.42 7.15
N GLN A 31 -6.80 -24.93 6.61
CA GLN A 31 -5.63 -24.11 6.35
C GLN A 31 -6.17 -22.94 5.53
N ALA A 32 -6.23 -21.75 6.13
CA ALA A 32 -6.44 -20.55 5.37
C ALA A 32 -5.27 -20.54 4.37
N ASP A 33 -5.58 -20.75 3.08
CA ASP A 33 -4.64 -20.46 2.02
C ASP A 33 -4.26 -19.00 2.23
N GLU A 34 -3.06 -18.76 2.73
CA GLU A 34 -2.43 -17.46 2.73
C GLU A 34 -2.26 -17.12 1.24
N THR A 35 -3.24 -16.42 0.67
CA THR A 35 -3.11 -15.89 -0.69
C THR A 35 -1.80 -15.12 -0.71
N PRO A 36 -0.84 -15.50 -1.59
CA PRO A 36 0.44 -14.79 -1.66
C PRO A 36 0.16 -13.32 -1.86
N VAL A 37 0.68 -12.47 -0.97
CA VAL A 37 0.65 -11.02 -1.17
C VAL A 37 1.43 -10.78 -2.46
N PRO A 38 0.79 -10.27 -3.52
CA PRO A 38 1.45 -10.08 -4.80
C PRO A 38 2.66 -9.16 -4.64
N GLU A 39 3.80 -9.62 -5.16
CA GLU A 39 5.10 -8.98 -4.99
C GLU A 39 5.28 -7.80 -5.96
N ILE A 40 5.72 -6.67 -5.44
CA ILE A 40 6.23 -5.54 -6.21
C ILE A 40 7.68 -5.81 -6.58
N THR A 41 8.04 -5.55 -7.83
CA THR A 41 9.39 -5.72 -8.39
C THR A 41 9.96 -4.44 -9.02
N PHE A 42 9.10 -3.47 -9.33
CA PHE A 42 9.42 -2.18 -9.90
C PHE A 42 9.99 -1.26 -8.82
N HIS A 43 11.24 -0.84 -9.02
CA HIS A 43 11.88 0.17 -8.21
C HIS A 43 11.98 1.49 -9.00
N PRO A 44 11.37 2.61 -8.55
CA PRO A 44 11.34 3.86 -9.31
C PRO A 44 12.72 4.42 -9.69
N CYS A 45 13.75 4.22 -8.84
CA CYS A 45 15.14 4.59 -9.15
C CYS A 45 15.73 3.92 -10.39
N ASP A 46 15.29 2.71 -10.74
CA ASP A 46 15.82 1.96 -11.89
C ASP A 46 14.79 1.87 -13.02
N GLY A 47 13.52 2.10 -12.70
CA GLY A 47 12.38 1.89 -13.60
C GLY A 47 12.13 3.03 -14.59
N PHE A 48 12.47 4.27 -14.23
CA PHE A 48 12.33 5.40 -15.14
C PHE A 48 13.59 5.61 -16.00
N SER A 49 13.39 5.63 -17.32
CA SER A 49 14.46 5.96 -18.26
C SER A 49 14.88 7.43 -18.12
N SER A 50 16.09 7.76 -18.59
CA SER A 50 16.54 9.15 -18.65
C SER A 50 15.62 10.04 -19.49
N GLU A 51 14.97 9.48 -20.51
CA GLU A 51 13.97 10.18 -21.33
C GLU A 51 12.71 10.52 -20.51
N ALA A 52 12.21 9.55 -19.73
CA ALA A 52 11.06 9.77 -18.85
C ALA A 52 11.37 10.86 -17.81
N LEU A 53 12.54 10.80 -17.15
CA LEU A 53 12.96 11.81 -16.19
C LEU A 53 13.16 13.19 -16.84
N ALA A 54 13.71 13.23 -18.06
CA ALA A 54 13.87 14.48 -18.80
C ALA A 54 12.52 15.12 -19.20
N ALA A 55 11.50 14.31 -19.51
CA ALA A 55 10.17 14.81 -19.87
C ALA A 55 9.50 15.61 -18.74
N VAL A 56 9.81 15.28 -17.49
CA VAL A 56 9.36 16.01 -16.28
C VAL A 56 10.44 16.88 -15.67
N ARG A 57 11.57 17.06 -16.37
CA ARG A 57 12.69 17.91 -15.95
C ARG A 57 13.22 17.54 -14.57
N LEU A 58 13.27 16.25 -14.28
CA LEU A 58 13.94 15.71 -13.10
C LEU A 58 15.42 15.43 -13.42
N ASP A 59 16.27 15.61 -12.42
CA ASP A 59 17.69 15.36 -12.54
C ASP A 59 17.98 13.85 -12.57
N ALA A 60 18.83 13.43 -13.49
CA ALA A 60 19.28 12.05 -13.67
C ALA A 60 20.58 11.73 -12.91
N ARG A 61 21.16 12.70 -12.18
CA ARG A 61 22.17 12.41 -11.14
C ARG A 61 21.61 11.33 -10.20
N PRO A 62 22.47 10.44 -9.64
CA PRO A 62 21.99 9.23 -9.00
C PRO A 62 20.88 9.58 -8.00
N PRO A 63 19.68 9.02 -8.20
CA PRO A 63 18.53 9.44 -7.41
C PRO A 63 18.69 8.95 -5.97
N ASP A 64 17.96 9.58 -5.05
CA ASP A 64 18.03 9.25 -3.64
C ASP A 64 17.20 7.99 -3.35
N ARG A 65 17.85 6.82 -3.40
CA ARG A 65 17.21 5.55 -3.08
C ARG A 65 16.89 5.50 -1.58
N MET A 66 15.60 5.45 -1.26
CA MET A 66 15.13 5.32 0.11
C MET A 66 15.25 3.86 0.60
N PRO A 67 15.33 3.59 1.91
CA PRO A 67 15.34 2.23 2.42
C PRO A 67 14.04 1.48 2.09
N ASP A 68 14.19 0.31 1.48
CA ASP A 68 13.07 -0.58 1.15
C ASP A 68 12.31 -1.02 2.40
N ARG A 69 10.99 -1.12 2.27
CA ARG A 69 10.11 -1.71 3.30
C ARG A 69 9.37 -2.90 2.69
N ASN A 70 9.09 -3.90 3.51
CA ASN A 70 8.49 -5.16 3.06
C ASN A 70 7.08 -5.42 3.64
N ASN A 71 6.54 -4.54 4.48
CA ASN A 71 5.21 -4.72 5.07
C ASN A 71 4.50 -3.37 5.39
N PRO A 72 3.66 -2.85 4.47
CA PRO A 72 3.55 -3.27 3.08
C PRO A 72 4.85 -3.01 2.30
N GLN A 73 5.00 -3.65 1.13
CA GLN A 73 6.14 -3.36 0.26
C GLN A 73 6.12 -1.88 -0.15
N ASN A 74 7.27 -1.22 -0.06
CA ASN A 74 7.43 0.17 -0.47
C ASN A 74 8.87 0.41 -0.94
N PHE A 75 9.00 0.74 -2.22
CA PHE A 75 10.26 1.12 -2.86
C PHE A 75 10.19 2.58 -3.28
N GLY A 76 10.90 3.44 -2.54
CA GLY A 76 10.88 4.89 -2.71
C GLY A 76 12.15 5.42 -3.39
N CYS A 77 11.97 6.44 -4.21
CA CYS A 77 13.07 7.13 -4.88
C CYS A 77 12.86 8.64 -4.91
N GLY A 78 13.82 9.39 -4.39
CA GLY A 78 13.85 10.85 -4.47
C GLY A 78 14.55 11.36 -5.73
N PHE A 79 13.92 12.31 -6.41
CA PHE A 79 14.47 13.01 -7.57
C PHE A 79 14.48 14.51 -7.33
N GLN A 80 15.51 15.21 -7.79
CA GLN A 80 15.54 16.68 -7.77
C GLN A 80 14.91 17.25 -9.04
N SER A 81 14.16 18.34 -8.90
CA SER A 81 13.75 19.17 -10.02
C SER A 81 14.97 19.88 -10.63
N GLN A 82 14.99 20.02 -11.96
CA GLN A 82 15.94 20.90 -12.65
C GLN A 82 15.46 22.36 -12.66
N ASP A 83 14.17 22.60 -12.39
CA ASP A 83 13.55 23.92 -12.44
C ASP A 83 13.53 24.65 -11.09
N SER A 84 13.72 23.92 -10.00
CA SER A 84 13.63 24.45 -8.65
C SER A 84 14.46 23.60 -7.68
N TYR A 85 14.56 24.04 -6.42
CA TYR A 85 15.27 23.25 -5.40
C TYR A 85 14.40 22.14 -4.81
N SER A 86 13.11 22.09 -5.17
CA SER A 86 12.19 21.04 -4.75
C SER A 86 12.56 19.67 -5.26
N GLY A 87 12.35 18.66 -4.40
CA GLY A 87 12.39 17.26 -4.77
C GLY A 87 10.99 16.68 -4.95
N ILE A 88 10.92 15.57 -5.67
CA ILE A 88 9.76 14.68 -5.70
C ILE A 88 10.20 13.30 -5.23
N VAL A 89 9.36 12.65 -4.43
CA VAL A 89 9.52 11.23 -4.11
C VAL A 89 8.53 10.44 -4.93
N ILE A 90 9.01 9.44 -5.66
CA ILE A 90 8.16 8.49 -6.37
C ILE A 90 8.31 7.13 -5.68
N SER A 91 7.19 6.52 -5.31
CA SER A 91 7.18 5.25 -4.57
C SER A 91 6.28 4.22 -5.24
N ALA A 92 6.77 2.99 -5.38
CA ALA A 92 5.93 1.83 -5.68
C ALA A 92 5.50 1.19 -4.36
N ILE A 93 4.20 1.13 -4.10
CA ILE A 93 3.65 0.74 -2.78
C ILE A 93 2.64 -0.38 -2.96
N GLY A 94 2.76 -1.43 -2.14
CA GLY A 94 1.89 -2.61 -2.10
C GLY A 94 0.55 -2.35 -1.40
N GLU A 95 0.01 -1.15 -1.58
CA GLU A 95 -1.29 -0.73 -1.06
C GLU A 95 -2.22 -0.43 -2.22
N THR A 96 -3.52 -0.59 -1.99
CA THR A 96 -4.54 -0.32 -3.00
C THR A 96 -5.03 1.13 -2.90
N PRO A 97 -5.64 1.69 -3.96
CA PRO A 97 -6.32 2.98 -3.87
C PRO A 97 -7.37 3.02 -2.72
N ASP A 98 -8.11 1.92 -2.50
CA ASP A 98 -9.08 1.84 -1.42
C ASP A 98 -8.41 1.89 -0.04
N SER A 99 -7.22 1.29 0.11
CA SER A 99 -6.41 1.40 1.32
C SER A 99 -6.08 2.87 1.62
N VAL A 100 -5.64 3.63 0.61
CA VAL A 100 -5.37 5.08 0.74
C VAL A 100 -6.62 5.86 1.13
N LYS A 101 -7.78 5.60 0.50
CA LYS A 101 -9.05 6.27 0.83
C LYS A 101 -9.51 6.02 2.26
N SER A 102 -9.21 4.83 2.79
CA SER A 102 -9.63 4.42 4.13
C SER A 102 -8.69 4.86 5.25
N ASP A 103 -7.51 5.39 4.92
CA ASP A 103 -6.48 5.77 5.87
C ASP A 103 -6.62 7.24 6.28
N ASP A 104 -6.86 7.48 7.57
CA ASP A 104 -7.07 8.81 8.16
C ASP A 104 -5.86 9.78 7.99
N ARG A 105 -4.69 9.27 7.61
CA ARG A 105 -3.52 10.11 7.27
C ARG A 105 -3.71 10.87 5.96
N PHE A 106 -4.58 10.40 5.08
CA PHE A 106 -4.86 11.01 3.78
C PHE A 106 -6.21 11.72 3.79
N ASN A 107 -6.21 12.97 3.37
CA ASN A 107 -7.42 13.70 3.04
C ASN A 107 -7.56 13.73 1.52
N VAL A 108 -8.36 12.82 0.97
CA VAL A 108 -8.59 12.73 -0.48
C VAL A 108 -9.29 14.00 -0.97
N LEU A 109 -8.59 14.74 -1.82
CA LEU A 109 -9.07 15.99 -2.41
C LEU A 109 -9.85 15.73 -3.71
N SER A 110 -9.42 14.72 -4.47
CA SER A 110 -10.04 14.37 -5.75
C SER A 110 -9.79 12.91 -6.13
N GLU A 111 -10.77 12.31 -6.82
CA GLU A 111 -10.61 11.07 -7.56
C GLU A 111 -10.61 11.39 -9.06
N THR A 112 -9.65 10.85 -9.80
CA THR A 112 -9.42 11.16 -11.22
C THR A 112 -8.85 9.95 -11.97
N GLU A 113 -8.45 10.14 -13.21
CA GLU A 113 -7.73 9.16 -14.01
C GLU A 113 -6.44 9.77 -14.58
N ILE A 114 -5.36 8.99 -14.55
CA ILE A 114 -4.06 9.35 -15.15
C ILE A 114 -3.60 8.19 -16.02
N GLY A 115 -3.37 8.44 -17.31
CA GLY A 115 -2.98 7.37 -18.24
C GLY A 115 -4.02 6.25 -18.39
N GLY A 116 -5.31 6.55 -18.17
CA GLY A 116 -6.39 5.57 -18.17
C GLY A 116 -6.44 4.67 -16.92
N ARG A 117 -5.69 5.01 -15.88
CA ARG A 117 -5.66 4.31 -14.59
C ARG A 117 -6.29 5.20 -13.52
N ALA A 118 -7.07 4.60 -12.62
CA ALA A 118 -7.65 5.32 -11.49
C ALA A 118 -6.55 5.98 -10.65
N ALA A 119 -6.77 7.22 -10.22
CA ALA A 119 -5.81 7.97 -9.42
C ALA A 119 -6.50 8.78 -8.33
N LEU A 120 -5.80 8.96 -7.21
CA LEU A 120 -6.23 9.77 -6.08
C LEU A 120 -5.27 10.93 -5.88
N VAL A 121 -5.81 12.13 -5.69
CA VAL A 121 -5.04 13.31 -5.26
C VAL A 121 -5.40 13.56 -3.80
N SER A 122 -4.40 13.55 -2.92
CA SER A 122 -4.60 13.57 -1.49
C SER A 122 -3.65 14.54 -0.79
N ASP A 123 -4.14 15.20 0.24
CA ASP A 123 -3.31 15.88 1.24
C ASP A 123 -2.86 14.85 2.29
N PHE A 124 -1.56 14.57 2.34
CA PHE A 124 -0.95 13.72 3.35
C PHE A 124 -0.61 14.53 4.59
N ARG A 125 -1.50 14.44 5.59
CA ARG A 125 -1.41 15.20 6.84
C ARG A 125 -0.24 14.81 7.72
N GLY A 126 0.34 13.62 7.50
CA GLY A 126 1.49 13.12 8.25
C GLY A 126 2.81 13.80 7.93
N GLY A 127 2.89 14.63 6.87
CA GLY A 127 4.16 15.19 6.41
C GLY A 127 4.07 16.54 5.67
N SER A 128 2.91 17.19 5.65
CA SER A 128 2.68 18.39 4.81
C SER A 128 3.11 18.15 3.36
N ALA A 129 2.52 17.14 2.74
CA ALA A 129 2.83 16.78 1.36
C ALA A 129 1.54 16.50 0.60
N CYS A 130 1.54 16.80 -0.68
CA CYS A 130 0.53 16.24 -1.57
C CYS A 130 1.01 14.90 -2.13
N THR A 131 0.12 13.92 -2.19
CA THR A 131 0.35 12.65 -2.88
C THR A 131 -0.62 12.48 -4.04
N VAL A 132 -0.11 11.97 -5.16
CA VAL A 132 -0.91 11.47 -6.27
C VAL A 132 -0.65 9.97 -6.38
N SER A 133 -1.66 9.17 -6.05
CA SER A 133 -1.57 7.70 -6.03
C SER A 133 -2.25 7.13 -7.27
N VAL A 134 -1.48 6.60 -8.23
CA VAL A 134 -2.01 5.99 -9.46
C VAL A 134 -2.08 4.48 -9.28
N ALA A 135 -3.25 3.88 -9.57
CA ALA A 135 -3.45 2.44 -9.50
C ALA A 135 -2.63 1.70 -10.57
N ILE A 136 -1.68 0.87 -10.13
CA ILE A 136 -0.92 -0.03 -10.99
C ILE A 136 -0.79 -1.34 -10.23
N GLU A 137 -1.36 -2.41 -10.78
CA GLU A 137 -1.33 -3.72 -10.11
C GLU A 137 0.11 -4.11 -9.72
N PRO A 138 0.34 -4.63 -8.50
CA PRO A 138 -0.67 -5.01 -7.51
C PRO A 138 -0.99 -3.92 -6.48
N GLY A 139 -0.56 -2.68 -6.68
CA GLY A 139 -0.73 -1.59 -5.71
C GLY A 139 -0.87 -0.20 -6.35
N ILE A 140 -0.05 0.74 -5.89
CA ILE A 140 -0.03 2.12 -6.38
C ILE A 140 1.38 2.61 -6.69
N LEU A 141 1.46 3.47 -7.70
CA LEU A 141 2.61 4.33 -7.94
C LEU A 141 2.27 5.72 -7.39
N GLU A 142 2.93 6.11 -6.32
CA GLU A 142 2.70 7.36 -5.61
C GLU A 142 3.73 8.42 -5.99
N PHE A 143 3.25 9.64 -6.26
CA PHE A 143 4.04 10.84 -6.53
C PHE A 143 3.83 11.82 -5.38
N MET A 144 4.87 12.08 -4.59
CA MET A 144 4.81 12.91 -3.39
C MET A 144 5.64 14.19 -3.55
N ILE A 145 5.01 15.33 -3.30
CA ILE A 145 5.65 16.65 -3.26
C ILE A 145 5.32 17.33 -1.93
N GLY A 146 6.37 17.71 -1.20
CA GLY A 146 6.26 18.46 0.05
C GLY A 146 5.79 19.90 -0.18
N TYR A 147 5.13 20.46 0.83
CA TYR A 147 4.86 21.89 0.89
C TYR A 147 5.12 22.43 2.30
N SER A 148 5.65 23.65 2.35
CA SER A 148 5.76 24.43 3.58
C SER A 148 6.07 25.89 3.24
N GLU A 149 5.95 26.77 4.23
CA GLU A 149 6.32 28.20 4.09
C GLU A 149 7.80 28.42 3.69
N LEU A 150 8.65 27.40 3.79
CA LEU A 150 10.08 27.45 3.50
C LEU A 150 10.46 26.71 2.20
N GLU A 151 9.50 26.07 1.53
CA GLU A 151 9.71 25.31 0.31
C GLU A 151 9.19 26.08 -0.92
N ASP A 152 9.48 25.57 -2.13
CA ASP A 152 9.01 26.23 -3.36
C ASP A 152 7.47 26.18 -3.48
N PHE A 153 6.84 25.15 -2.89
CA PHE A 153 5.39 25.04 -2.76
C PHE A 153 4.97 25.40 -1.34
N THR A 154 4.18 26.47 -1.20
CA THR A 154 3.72 26.95 0.10
C THR A 154 2.31 26.50 0.45
N THR A 155 1.56 25.96 -0.50
CA THR A 155 0.19 25.47 -0.31
C THR A 155 0.04 24.04 -0.82
N VAL A 156 -0.91 23.32 -0.22
CA VAL A 156 -1.29 21.98 -0.66
C VAL A 156 -1.74 21.97 -2.13
N ASP A 157 -2.54 22.95 -2.54
CA ASP A 157 -3.03 23.06 -3.92
C ASP A 157 -1.87 23.17 -4.92
N ALA A 158 -0.86 23.99 -4.62
CA ALA A 158 0.29 24.18 -5.51
C ALA A 158 1.16 22.90 -5.60
N ALA A 159 1.36 22.19 -4.49
CA ALA A 159 2.05 20.91 -4.49
C ALA A 159 1.26 19.83 -5.24
N CYS A 160 -0.07 19.78 -5.06
CA CYS A 160 -0.94 18.83 -5.76
C CYS A 160 -1.00 19.08 -7.26
N ASP A 161 -1.08 20.33 -7.69
CA ASP A 161 -1.04 20.68 -9.11
C ASP A 161 0.27 20.20 -9.75
N GLN A 162 1.41 20.42 -9.07
CA GLN A 162 2.69 19.95 -9.56
C GLN A 162 2.80 18.42 -9.56
N ALA A 163 2.38 17.74 -8.49
CA ALA A 163 2.43 16.28 -8.41
C ALA A 163 1.56 15.64 -9.50
N THR A 164 0.36 16.19 -9.72
CA THR A 164 -0.57 15.76 -10.78
C THR A 164 0.03 15.97 -12.16
N LYS A 165 0.69 17.12 -12.39
CA LYS A 165 1.38 17.41 -13.65
C LYS A 165 2.51 16.42 -13.92
N VAL A 166 3.33 16.11 -12.92
CA VAL A 166 4.43 15.13 -13.05
C VAL A 166 3.88 13.75 -13.35
N ALA A 167 2.91 13.27 -12.58
CA ALA A 167 2.26 11.98 -12.80
C ALA A 167 1.63 11.88 -14.20
N THR A 168 0.90 12.91 -14.63
CA THR A 168 0.27 12.97 -15.97
C THR A 168 1.30 12.93 -17.09
N THR A 169 2.42 13.64 -16.93
CA THR A 169 3.49 13.68 -17.93
C THR A 169 4.25 12.36 -17.99
N LEU A 170 4.41 11.68 -16.85
CA LEU A 170 5.04 10.36 -16.76
C LEU A 170 4.11 9.21 -17.16
N ALA A 171 2.81 9.44 -17.33
CA ALA A 171 1.83 8.40 -17.62
C ALA A 171 2.20 7.48 -18.81
N PRO A 172 2.78 7.98 -19.92
CA PRO A 172 3.24 7.11 -21.02
C PRO A 172 4.39 6.18 -20.66
N TYR A 173 5.07 6.41 -19.53
CA TYR A 173 6.22 5.65 -19.04
C TYR A 173 5.90 4.83 -17.80
N PHE A 174 4.63 4.78 -17.37
CA PHE A 174 4.22 3.93 -16.26
C PHE A 174 4.48 2.47 -16.61
N PRO A 175 4.93 1.66 -15.63
CA PRO A 175 5.07 0.23 -15.86
C PRO A 175 3.67 -0.40 -16.03
N ASP A 176 3.62 -1.51 -16.76
CA ASP A 176 2.36 -2.26 -16.89
C ASP A 176 1.90 -2.82 -15.54
N HIS A 177 2.87 -3.27 -14.74
CA HIS A 177 2.73 -3.84 -13.39
C HIS A 177 3.88 -3.34 -12.51
N LEU A 178 3.65 -3.21 -11.20
CA LEU A 178 4.67 -2.84 -10.21
C LEU A 178 5.58 -4.01 -9.83
#